data_AF-A0A154PAV1-F1
#
_entry.id   AF-A0A154PAV1-F1
#
_cell.length_a   1.000
_cell.length_b   1.000
_cell.length_c   1.000
_cell.angle_alpha   90.00
_cell.angle_beta   90.00
_cell.angle_gamma   90.00
#
_symmetry.space_group_name_H-M   'P 1'
#
loop_
_entity.id
_entity.type
_entity.pdbx_description
1 polymer ?
#
loop_
_entity_poly.entity_id
_entity_poly.type
_entity_poly.pdbx_seq_one_letter_code
_entity_poly.pdbx_strand_id
1 'polypeptide(L)'
;MRRAVAGVRLAEVGITDLRYRKGQTGSSILEVPGPESAAKADALAARLAEVFRGTDVRVSRPAKTAEMRLAGIDESVTVEAVAAAVARVGGCAVAGVRCGEIRRNASGLGTAWVRCPLVAAKRLTTAGRILVGWSSARVEALAARPLRCFRCLELGHVRLKCPRDADRAGRCYGCGSGEHLVRDCAVAPKCPVCADLGRLADHRLGRKGCAAPPSRRGRRGRGGAAAAPVASAATAPTQRGVSQPTSSAGDPPPTPLASVA
;
A
#
# COMPACT_ATOMS: atom_id res chain seq x y z
N MET A 1 -17.47 -13.14 -20.62
CA MET A 1 -17.34 -12.39 -21.90
C MET A 1 -18.36 -12.81 -22.93
N ARG A 2 -18.53 -14.11 -23.27
CA ARG A 2 -19.56 -14.53 -24.23
C ARG A 2 -20.97 -13.98 -23.91
N ARG A 3 -21.43 -14.12 -22.66
CA ARG A 3 -22.70 -13.53 -22.19
C ARG A 3 -22.76 -12.00 -22.27
N ALA A 4 -21.63 -11.30 -22.08
CA ALA A 4 -21.57 -9.84 -22.21
C ALA A 4 -21.75 -9.39 -23.66
N VAL A 5 -21.10 -10.09 -24.61
CA VAL A 5 -21.20 -9.81 -26.05
C VAL A 5 -22.60 -10.14 -26.58
N ALA A 6 -23.19 -11.26 -26.12
CA ALA A 6 -24.55 -11.64 -26.49
C ALA A 6 -25.63 -10.70 -25.90
N GLY A 7 -25.40 -10.20 -24.67
CA GLY A 7 -26.38 -9.39 -23.96
C GLY A 7 -26.32 -7.88 -24.23
N VAL A 8 -25.23 -7.37 -24.81
CA VAL A 8 -25.08 -5.92 -25.07
C VAL A 8 -24.50 -5.67 -26.45
N ARG A 9 -25.29 -5.00 -27.30
CA ARG A 9 -24.82 -4.46 -28.58
C ARG A 9 -24.15 -3.10 -28.36
N LEU A 10 -22.85 -3.00 -28.67
CA LEU A 10 -22.06 -1.78 -28.46
C LEU A 10 -22.58 -0.57 -29.26
N ALA A 11 -23.16 -0.83 -30.44
CA ALA A 11 -23.77 0.20 -31.28
C ALA A 11 -24.92 0.94 -30.58
N GLU A 12 -25.71 0.25 -29.75
CA GLU A 12 -26.82 0.87 -29.00
C GLU A 12 -26.34 1.81 -27.90
N VAL A 13 -25.08 1.68 -27.49
CA VAL A 13 -24.43 2.54 -26.48
C VAL A 13 -23.62 3.66 -27.15
N GLY A 14 -23.58 3.70 -28.49
CA GLY A 14 -22.80 4.68 -29.25
C GLY A 14 -21.28 4.48 -29.09
N ILE A 15 -20.85 3.25 -28.83
CA ILE A 15 -19.44 2.87 -28.68
C ILE A 15 -18.96 2.24 -29.99
N THR A 16 -18.05 2.92 -30.68
CA THR A 16 -17.46 2.48 -31.95
C THR A 16 -16.19 1.65 -31.76
N ASP A 17 -15.35 2.01 -30.79
CA ASP A 17 -14.14 1.27 -30.44
C ASP A 17 -14.15 0.91 -28.95
N LEU A 18 -13.60 -0.26 -28.61
CA LEU A 18 -13.54 -0.76 -27.24
C LEU A 18 -12.24 -1.53 -27.03
N ARG A 19 -11.41 -1.06 -26.11
CA ARG A 19 -10.14 -1.69 -25.78
C ARG A 19 -10.32 -2.71 -24.67
N TYR A 20 -10.00 -3.96 -24.97
CA TYR A 20 -10.01 -5.05 -24.00
C TYR A 20 -8.63 -5.26 -23.38
N ARG A 21 -8.56 -5.38 -22.05
CA ARG A 21 -7.36 -5.89 -21.39
C ARG A 21 -7.68 -6.66 -20.12
N LYS A 22 -6.76 -7.53 -19.72
CA LYS A 22 -6.80 -8.18 -18.40
C LYS A 22 -6.21 -7.28 -17.33
N GLY A 23 -6.96 -7.09 -16.24
CA GLY A 23 -6.47 -6.48 -15.01
C GLY A 23 -5.43 -7.37 -14.33
N GLN A 24 -4.63 -6.79 -13.44
CA GLN A 24 -3.60 -7.55 -12.72
C GLN A 24 -4.20 -8.66 -11.84
N THR A 25 -5.41 -8.45 -11.31
CA THR A 25 -6.17 -9.43 -10.51
C THR A 25 -6.94 -10.45 -11.33
N GLY A 26 -6.81 -10.45 -12.67
CA GLY A 26 -7.54 -11.34 -13.57
C GLY A 26 -8.89 -10.81 -14.06
N SER A 27 -9.34 -9.65 -13.56
CA SER A 27 -10.55 -8.98 -14.03
C SER A 27 -10.46 -8.64 -15.52
N SER A 28 -11.61 -8.60 -16.20
CA SER A 28 -11.69 -8.09 -17.57
C SER A 28 -11.95 -6.59 -17.51
N ILE A 29 -11.12 -5.78 -18.16
CA ILE A 29 -11.25 -4.33 -18.22
C ILE A 29 -11.61 -3.95 -19.65
N LEU A 30 -12.71 -3.22 -19.78
CA LEU A 30 -13.21 -2.66 -21.03
C LEU A 30 -13.00 -1.15 -20.95
N GLU A 31 -12.16 -0.62 -21.83
CA GLU A 31 -11.86 0.81 -21.91
C GLU A 31 -12.54 1.40 -23.15
N VAL A 32 -13.32 2.47 -22.93
CA VAL A 32 -14.03 3.19 -23.99
C VAL A 32 -13.20 4.42 -24.35
N PRO A 33 -12.49 4.44 -25.49
CA PRO A 33 -11.80 5.63 -25.97
C PRO A 33 -12.80 6.66 -26.55
N GLY A 34 -12.33 7.90 -26.69
CA GLY A 34 -13.06 8.95 -27.39
C GLY A 34 -13.78 9.99 -26.50
N PRO A 35 -14.44 10.97 -27.14
CA PRO A 35 -15.23 11.98 -26.45
C PRO A 35 -16.43 11.33 -25.75
N GLU A 36 -16.85 11.91 -24.63
CA GLU A 36 -17.97 11.40 -23.81
C GLU A 36 -17.77 9.95 -23.30
N SER A 37 -16.54 9.46 -23.32
CA SER A 37 -16.16 8.13 -22.82
C SER A 37 -16.68 7.85 -21.41
N ALA A 38 -16.78 8.87 -20.55
CA ALA A 38 -17.36 8.75 -19.22
C ALA A 38 -18.84 8.32 -19.27
N ALA A 39 -19.69 9.05 -20.00
CA ALA A 39 -21.13 8.77 -20.08
C ALA A 39 -21.40 7.44 -20.80
N LYS A 40 -20.66 7.16 -21.88
CA LYS A 40 -20.76 5.88 -22.61
C LYS A 40 -20.32 4.69 -21.77
N ALA A 41 -19.26 4.84 -20.98
CA ALA A 41 -18.83 3.81 -20.03
C ALA A 41 -19.86 3.57 -18.91
N ASP A 42 -20.53 4.63 -18.44
CA ASP A 42 -21.60 4.52 -17.45
C ASP A 42 -22.82 3.77 -18.01
N ALA A 43 -23.24 4.09 -19.23
CA ALA A 43 -24.32 3.40 -19.93
C ALA A 43 -23.98 1.92 -20.20
N LEU A 44 -22.75 1.62 -20.61
CA LEU A 44 -22.27 0.24 -20.79
C LEU A 44 -22.26 -0.52 -19.46
N ALA A 45 -21.77 0.11 -18.38
CA ALA A 45 -21.72 -0.51 -17.05
C ALA A 45 -23.13 -0.83 -16.53
N ALA A 46 -24.10 0.06 -16.72
CA ALA A 46 -25.49 -0.17 -16.35
C ALA A 46 -26.09 -1.37 -17.09
N ARG A 47 -25.96 -1.42 -18.43
CA ARG A 47 -26.46 -2.55 -19.24
C ARG A 47 -25.78 -3.87 -18.89
N LEU A 48 -24.48 -3.86 -18.63
CA LEU A 48 -23.78 -5.07 -18.20
C LEU A 48 -24.22 -5.50 -16.80
N ALA A 49 -24.48 -4.56 -15.88
CA ALA A 49 -25.01 -4.90 -14.56
C ALA A 49 -26.37 -5.60 -14.64
N GLU A 50 -27.23 -5.19 -15.58
CA GLU A 50 -28.51 -5.87 -15.86
C GLU A 50 -28.31 -7.29 -16.40
N VAL A 51 -27.46 -7.46 -17.42
CA VAL A 51 -27.20 -8.77 -18.05
C VAL A 51 -26.62 -9.79 -17.06
N PHE A 52 -25.83 -9.30 -16.10
CA PHE A 52 -25.19 -10.12 -15.06
C PHE A 52 -25.94 -10.10 -13.72
N ARG A 53 -27.15 -9.53 -13.66
CA ARG A 53 -27.99 -9.60 -12.46
C ARG A 53 -28.24 -11.08 -12.09
N GLY A 54 -28.06 -11.42 -10.82
CA GLY A 54 -28.21 -12.79 -10.32
C GLY A 54 -27.05 -13.74 -10.65
N THR A 55 -25.90 -13.21 -11.10
CA THR A 55 -24.67 -14.00 -11.25
C THR A 55 -23.56 -13.48 -10.34
N ASP A 56 -22.50 -14.26 -10.13
CA ASP A 56 -21.33 -13.88 -9.32
C ASP A 56 -20.43 -12.81 -9.97
N VAL A 57 -20.85 -12.22 -11.09
CA VAL A 57 -20.06 -11.24 -11.85
C VAL A 57 -20.34 -9.83 -11.34
N ARG A 58 -19.36 -9.25 -10.64
CA ARG A 58 -19.40 -7.85 -10.21
C ARG A 58 -19.00 -6.90 -11.33
N VAL A 59 -19.96 -6.17 -11.88
CA VAL A 59 -19.73 -5.06 -12.82
C VAL A 59 -19.48 -3.78 -12.04
N SER A 60 -18.42 -3.05 -12.36
CA SER A 60 -18.17 -1.73 -11.78
C SER A 60 -17.52 -0.82 -12.82
N ARG A 61 -17.68 0.51 -12.66
CA ARG A 61 -17.04 1.53 -13.50
C ARG A 61 -15.76 2.04 -12.84
N PRO A 62 -14.58 1.45 -13.16
CA PRO A 62 -13.33 1.82 -12.52
C PRO A 62 -12.88 3.21 -12.98
N ALA A 63 -12.83 4.16 -12.05
CA ALA A 63 -12.20 5.47 -12.25
C ALA A 63 -10.86 5.54 -11.50
N LYS A 64 -9.91 6.33 -12.04
CA LYS A 64 -8.71 6.68 -11.29
C LYS A 64 -9.12 7.51 -10.07
N THR A 65 -8.73 7.07 -8.89
CA THR A 65 -9.02 7.75 -7.62
C THR A 65 -7.72 8.17 -6.95
N ALA A 66 -7.77 9.25 -6.19
CA ALA A 66 -6.69 9.65 -5.29
C ALA A 66 -7.14 9.56 -3.83
N GLU A 67 -6.18 9.41 -2.93
CA GLU A 67 -6.38 9.47 -1.50
C GLU A 67 -5.93 10.85 -0.99
N MET A 68 -6.65 11.40 -0.02
CA MET A 68 -6.44 12.73 0.53
C MET A 68 -6.60 12.69 2.04
N ARG A 69 -5.96 13.63 2.72
CA ARG A 69 -6.11 13.91 4.14
C ARG A 69 -6.81 15.25 4.30
N LEU A 70 -7.89 15.27 5.05
CA LEU A 70 -8.54 16.49 5.51
C LEU A 70 -8.19 16.69 6.98
N ALA A 71 -7.77 17.90 7.37
CA ALA A 71 -7.38 18.23 8.73
C ALA A 71 -8.00 19.55 9.19
N GLY A 72 -8.27 19.68 10.48
CA GLY A 72 -8.93 20.85 11.05
C GLY A 72 -10.45 20.78 10.96
N ILE A 73 -11.00 19.57 11.18
CA ILE A 73 -12.44 19.32 11.23
C ILE A 73 -12.91 19.46 12.68
N ASP A 74 -14.00 20.17 12.97
CA ASP A 74 -14.49 20.33 14.34
C ASP A 74 -15.29 19.11 14.86
N GLU A 75 -15.91 19.25 16.04
CA GLU A 75 -16.69 18.19 16.67
C GLU A 75 -18.03 17.86 16.03
N SER A 76 -18.71 18.88 15.49
CA SER A 76 -20.04 18.73 14.90
C SER A 76 -20.04 18.00 13.55
N VAL A 77 -18.89 17.89 12.90
CA VAL A 77 -18.81 17.37 11.53
C VAL A 77 -18.79 15.84 11.51
N THR A 78 -19.72 15.26 10.76
CA THR A 78 -19.80 13.81 10.51
C THR A 78 -19.07 13.40 9.23
N VAL A 79 -18.88 12.09 9.06
CA VAL A 79 -18.23 11.49 7.87
C VAL A 79 -19.03 11.81 6.59
N GLU A 80 -20.36 11.85 6.69
CA GLU A 80 -21.28 12.16 5.60
C GLU A 80 -21.17 13.62 5.19
N ALA A 81 -21.08 14.54 6.16
CA ALA A 81 -20.85 15.96 5.89
C ALA A 81 -19.53 16.20 5.16
N VAL A 82 -18.47 15.48 5.55
CA VAL A 82 -17.18 15.50 4.83
C VAL A 82 -17.36 14.99 3.39
N ALA A 83 -18.03 13.85 3.20
CA ALA A 83 -18.24 13.28 1.88
C ALA A 83 -19.06 14.21 0.96
N ALA A 84 -20.11 14.85 1.49
CA ALA A 84 -20.93 15.82 0.78
C ALA A 84 -20.14 17.08 0.41
N ALA A 85 -19.32 17.62 1.32
CA ALA A 85 -18.49 18.79 1.04
C ALA A 85 -17.44 18.51 -0.05
N VAL A 86 -16.79 17.34 0.01
CA VAL A 86 -15.84 16.86 -1.00
C VAL A 86 -16.53 16.67 -2.36
N ALA A 87 -17.73 16.09 -2.37
CA ALA A 87 -18.53 15.90 -3.58
C ALA A 87 -18.89 17.25 -4.24
N ARG A 88 -19.35 18.21 -3.44
CA ARG A 88 -19.72 19.56 -3.87
C ARG A 88 -18.55 20.32 -4.49
N VAL A 89 -17.44 20.46 -3.77
CA VAL A 89 -16.26 21.20 -4.27
C VAL A 89 -15.54 20.43 -5.39
N GLY A 90 -15.49 19.11 -5.28
CA GLY A 90 -14.89 18.24 -6.30
C GLY A 90 -15.71 18.16 -7.59
N GLY A 91 -17.00 18.50 -7.56
CA GLY A 91 -17.94 18.29 -8.67
C GLY A 91 -18.08 16.82 -9.02
N CYS A 92 -18.22 15.95 -8.01
CA CYS A 92 -18.36 14.51 -8.20
C CYS A 92 -19.54 13.95 -7.40
N ALA A 93 -20.06 12.79 -7.81
CA ALA A 93 -21.13 12.12 -7.08
C ALA A 93 -20.64 11.63 -5.71
N VAL A 94 -21.49 11.74 -4.68
CA VAL A 94 -21.19 11.30 -3.31
C VAL A 94 -20.82 9.81 -3.27
N ALA A 95 -21.46 8.98 -4.09
CA ALA A 95 -21.14 7.55 -4.22
C ALA A 95 -19.70 7.27 -4.69
N GLY A 96 -19.04 8.25 -5.33
CA GLY A 96 -17.64 8.17 -5.74
C GLY A 96 -16.65 8.57 -4.65
N VAL A 97 -17.13 9.08 -3.52
CA VAL A 97 -16.33 9.54 -2.38
C VAL A 97 -16.43 8.51 -1.25
N ARG A 98 -15.27 8.04 -0.78
CA ARG A 98 -15.19 7.23 0.44
C ARG A 98 -14.44 8.02 1.50
N CYS A 99 -15.06 8.20 2.65
CA CYS A 99 -14.46 8.85 3.80
C CYS A 99 -14.23 7.79 4.89
N GLY A 100 -13.07 7.84 5.54
CA GLY A 100 -12.79 7.05 6.73
C GLY A 100 -13.28 7.76 8.00
N GLU A 101 -13.21 7.06 9.12
CA GLU A 101 -13.50 7.64 10.44
C GLU A 101 -12.69 8.92 10.69
N ILE A 102 -13.33 9.90 11.32
CA ILE A 102 -12.69 11.14 11.72
C ILE A 102 -11.92 10.86 13.01
N ARG A 103 -10.59 10.91 12.93
CA ARG A 103 -9.71 10.74 14.09
C ARG A 103 -9.42 12.09 14.73
N ARG A 104 -9.91 12.28 15.95
CA ARG A 104 -9.66 13.48 16.76
C ARG A 104 -8.30 13.40 17.45
N ASN A 105 -7.60 14.51 17.48
CA ASN A 105 -6.38 14.68 18.27
C ASN A 105 -6.72 15.30 19.65
N ALA A 106 -5.71 15.44 20.51
CA ALA A 106 -5.87 16.09 21.82
C ALA A 106 -6.34 17.55 21.73
N SER A 107 -6.19 18.22 20.58
CA SER A 107 -6.67 19.59 20.37
C SER A 107 -8.14 19.68 19.95
N GLY A 108 -8.89 18.57 20.01
CA GLY A 108 -10.32 18.48 19.62
C GLY A 108 -10.57 18.46 18.11
N LEU A 109 -9.57 18.80 17.29
CA LEU A 109 -9.69 18.84 15.83
C LEU A 109 -9.50 17.45 15.22
N GLY A 110 -10.41 17.12 14.31
CA GLY A 110 -10.44 15.90 13.54
C GLY A 110 -9.54 15.92 12.31
N THR A 111 -9.05 14.74 11.97
CA THR A 111 -8.44 14.42 10.68
C THR A 111 -9.19 13.26 10.04
N ALA A 112 -9.47 13.36 8.73
CA ALA A 112 -10.18 12.35 7.97
C ALA A 112 -9.36 11.92 6.75
N TRP A 113 -9.35 10.62 6.47
CA TRP A 113 -8.87 10.08 5.20
C TRP A 113 -10.03 10.05 4.21
N VAL A 114 -9.81 10.52 3.00
CA VAL A 114 -10.82 10.56 1.94
C VAL A 114 -10.25 9.99 0.65
N ARG A 115 -11.04 9.19 -0.06
CA ARG A 115 -10.75 8.71 -1.41
C ARG A 115 -11.81 9.20 -2.36
N CYS A 116 -11.41 9.93 -3.39
CA CYS A 116 -12.31 10.50 -4.39
C CYS A 116 -11.73 10.35 -5.82
N PRO A 117 -12.52 10.59 -6.88
CA PRO A 117 -12.03 10.57 -8.25
C PRO A 117 -10.87 11.57 -8.45
N LEU A 118 -9.91 11.23 -9.31
CA LEU A 118 -8.71 12.03 -9.52
C LEU A 118 -9.01 13.47 -9.98
N VAL A 119 -10.07 13.66 -10.76
CA VAL A 119 -10.51 14.99 -11.22
C VAL A 119 -10.96 15.85 -10.02
N ALA A 120 -11.75 15.28 -9.11
CA ALA A 120 -12.16 15.94 -7.89
C ALA A 120 -10.96 16.25 -6.98
N ALA A 121 -10.05 15.28 -6.82
CA ALA A 121 -8.85 15.43 -6.00
C ALA A 121 -7.95 16.58 -6.46
N LYS A 122 -7.79 16.76 -7.78
CA LYS A 122 -7.03 17.89 -8.34
C LYS A 122 -7.66 19.22 -7.96
N ARG A 123 -8.97 19.38 -8.15
CA ARG A 123 -9.71 20.59 -7.78
C ARG A 123 -9.59 20.91 -6.29
N LEU A 124 -9.74 19.90 -5.45
CA LEU A 124 -9.63 20.04 -3.99
C LEU A 124 -8.21 20.43 -3.55
N THR A 125 -7.19 19.90 -4.22
CA THR A 125 -5.79 20.25 -3.95
C THR A 125 -5.48 21.68 -4.38
N THR A 126 -6.02 22.13 -5.52
CA THR A 126 -5.91 23.52 -5.99
C THR A 126 -6.62 24.49 -5.04
N ALA A 127 -7.77 24.12 -4.50
CA ALA A 127 -8.47 24.92 -3.48
C ALA A 127 -7.66 25.00 -2.16
N GLY A 128 -6.93 23.94 -1.80
CA GLY A 128 -6.06 23.87 -0.61
C GLY A 128 -6.81 23.78 0.73
N ARG A 129 -7.96 24.43 0.84
CA ARG A 129 -8.89 24.32 1.96
C ARG A 129 -10.33 24.25 1.45
N ILE A 130 -11.19 23.56 2.19
CA ILE A 130 -12.61 23.49 1.89
C ILE A 130 -13.44 23.72 3.15
N LEU A 131 -14.64 24.25 2.97
CA LEU A 131 -15.60 24.42 4.05
C LEU A 131 -16.39 23.12 4.25
N VAL A 132 -16.32 22.55 5.45
CA VAL A 132 -17.11 21.40 5.89
C VAL A 132 -17.87 21.80 7.14
N GLY A 133 -19.20 21.89 7.05
CA GLY A 133 -19.97 22.59 8.09
C GLY A 133 -19.50 24.05 8.18
N TRP A 134 -19.04 24.46 9.36
CA TRP A 134 -18.41 25.77 9.59
C TRP A 134 -16.88 25.71 9.67
N SER A 135 -16.31 24.52 9.61
CA SER A 135 -14.86 24.32 9.67
C SER A 135 -14.18 24.50 8.32
N SER A 136 -13.09 25.27 8.32
CA SER A 136 -12.16 25.34 7.19
C SER A 136 -11.14 24.19 7.27
N ALA A 137 -11.43 23.08 6.59
CA ALA A 137 -10.58 21.90 6.57
C ALA A 137 -9.46 22.06 5.53
N ARG A 138 -8.21 21.85 5.95
CA ARG A 138 -7.05 21.78 5.06
C ARG A 138 -7.07 20.47 4.28
N VAL A 139 -6.83 20.54 2.98
CA VAL A 139 -6.78 19.39 2.08
C VAL A 139 -5.34 19.10 1.68
N GLU A 140 -4.92 17.84 1.82
CA GLU A 140 -3.60 17.39 1.38
C GLU A 140 -3.71 16.08 0.61
N ALA A 141 -3.15 16.03 -0.61
CA ALA A 141 -3.09 14.79 -1.38
C ALA A 141 -2.08 13.81 -0.75
N LEU A 142 -2.50 12.56 -0.57
CA LEU A 142 -1.61 11.49 -0.11
C LEU A 142 -0.92 10.83 -1.30
N ALA A 143 0.35 10.49 -1.13
CA ALA A 143 1.08 9.71 -2.12
C ALA A 143 0.37 8.37 -2.38
N ALA A 144 0.30 7.97 -3.65
CA ALA A 144 -0.30 6.70 -4.02
C ALA A 144 0.43 5.54 -3.33
N ARG A 145 -0.32 4.70 -2.60
CA ARG A 145 0.24 3.52 -1.96
C ARG A 145 0.77 2.58 -3.04
N PRO A 146 2.03 2.13 -2.94
CA PRO A 146 2.58 1.21 -3.92
C PRO A 146 1.82 -0.11 -3.88
N LEU A 147 1.68 -0.74 -5.04
CA LEU A 147 1.09 -2.06 -5.15
C LEU A 147 1.91 -3.06 -4.32
N ARG A 148 1.25 -3.83 -3.45
CA ARG A 148 1.89 -4.84 -2.60
C ARG A 148 1.27 -6.21 -2.84
N CYS A 149 2.11 -7.22 -2.94
CA CYS A 149 1.67 -8.60 -3.03
C CYS A 149 1.29 -9.12 -1.64
N PHE A 150 0.07 -9.65 -1.50
CA PHE A 150 -0.41 -10.22 -0.23
C PHE A 150 0.13 -11.62 0.07
N ARG A 151 0.93 -12.22 -0.83
CA ARG A 151 1.62 -13.50 -0.60
C ARG A 151 3.03 -13.25 -0.05
N CYS A 152 3.91 -12.67 -0.85
CA CYS A 152 5.31 -12.47 -0.44
C CYS A 152 5.58 -11.12 0.27
N LEU A 153 4.58 -10.22 0.34
CA LEU A 153 4.66 -8.88 0.96
C LEU A 153 5.60 -7.88 0.26
N GLU A 154 6.18 -8.25 -0.88
CA GLU A 154 6.96 -7.37 -1.75
C GLU A 154 6.09 -6.41 -2.58
N LEU A 155 6.72 -5.33 -3.07
CA LEU A 155 6.05 -4.33 -3.90
C LEU A 155 6.04 -4.70 -5.40
N GLY A 156 5.15 -4.07 -6.17
CA GLY A 156 5.16 -4.06 -7.63
C GLY A 156 4.35 -5.16 -8.33
N HIS A 157 3.75 -6.10 -7.59
CA HIS A 157 2.93 -7.16 -8.18
C HIS A 157 1.80 -7.61 -7.25
N VAL A 158 0.88 -8.43 -7.78
CA VAL A 158 -0.24 -9.04 -7.04
C VAL A 158 -0.03 -10.54 -6.86
N ARG A 159 -0.77 -11.17 -5.94
CA ARG A 159 -0.68 -12.61 -5.61
C ARG A 159 -0.74 -13.53 -6.83
N LEU A 160 -1.66 -13.29 -7.78
CA LEU A 160 -1.81 -14.11 -8.99
C LEU A 160 -0.57 -14.10 -9.90
N LYS A 161 0.24 -13.05 -9.84
CA LYS A 161 1.44 -12.87 -10.68
C LYS A 161 2.69 -12.77 -9.80
N CYS A 162 2.70 -13.47 -8.67
CA CYS A 162 3.82 -13.44 -7.74
C CYS A 162 5.02 -14.22 -8.30
N PRO A 163 6.18 -13.58 -8.50
CA PRO A 163 7.38 -14.25 -9.01
C PRO A 163 8.24 -14.83 -7.87
N ARG A 164 7.69 -14.89 -6.64
CA ARG A 164 8.41 -15.29 -5.43
C ARG A 164 7.77 -16.55 -4.87
N ASP A 165 8.61 -17.48 -4.45
CA ASP A 165 8.15 -18.71 -3.81
C ASP A 165 7.78 -18.47 -2.33
N ALA A 166 8.47 -17.53 -1.69
CA ALA A 166 8.25 -17.15 -0.30
C ALA A 166 6.80 -16.73 -0.04
N ASP A 167 6.13 -17.45 0.87
CA ASP A 167 4.82 -17.10 1.38
C ASP A 167 4.95 -16.51 2.78
N ARG A 168 4.48 -15.27 2.90
CA ARG A 168 4.41 -14.48 4.13
C ARG A 168 2.96 -14.05 4.39
N ALA A 169 1.99 -14.65 3.69
CA ALA A 169 0.58 -14.41 3.95
C ALA A 169 0.25 -14.75 5.41
N GLY A 170 -0.66 -13.97 6.01
CA GLY A 170 -1.05 -14.15 7.40
C GLY A 170 -0.06 -13.63 8.44
N ARG A 171 1.18 -13.29 8.07
CA ARG A 171 2.13 -12.69 9.01
C ARG A 171 1.74 -11.26 9.36
N CYS A 172 1.86 -10.91 10.64
CA CYS A 172 1.72 -9.57 11.16
C CYS A 172 2.68 -8.61 10.44
N TYR A 173 2.14 -7.53 9.86
CA TYR A 173 2.94 -6.51 9.18
C TYR A 173 3.81 -5.66 10.13
N GLY A 174 3.57 -5.80 11.45
CA GLY A 174 4.28 -5.11 12.50
C GLY A 174 5.53 -5.86 12.97
N CYS A 175 5.42 -7.17 13.23
CA CYS A 175 6.48 -7.97 13.85
C CYS A 175 6.80 -9.30 13.13
N GLY A 176 5.97 -9.70 12.16
CA GLY A 176 6.16 -10.93 11.38
C GLY A 176 5.59 -12.21 11.97
N SER A 177 4.94 -12.18 13.14
CA SER A 177 4.27 -13.36 13.74
C SER A 177 3.04 -13.81 12.95
N GLY A 178 2.66 -15.09 13.05
CA GLY A 178 1.39 -15.60 12.48
C GLY A 178 0.19 -15.49 13.44
N GLU A 179 0.44 -15.16 14.71
CA GLU A 179 -0.55 -15.27 15.79
C GLU A 179 -1.58 -14.13 15.83
N HIS A 180 -1.26 -12.96 15.26
CA HIS A 180 -2.10 -11.77 15.39
C HIS A 180 -2.03 -10.84 14.18
N LEU A 181 -3.01 -9.95 14.08
CA LEU A 181 -3.06 -8.89 13.08
C LEU A 181 -2.30 -7.64 13.57
N VAL A 182 -1.85 -6.81 12.64
CA VAL A 182 -1.07 -5.59 12.94
C VAL A 182 -1.79 -4.60 13.87
N ARG A 183 -3.13 -4.66 13.92
CA ARG A 183 -3.95 -3.82 14.82
C ARG A 183 -3.72 -4.18 16.29
N ASP A 184 -3.48 -5.45 16.57
CA ASP A 184 -3.39 -6.01 17.92
C ASP A 184 -1.91 -6.32 18.30
N CYS A 185 -0.97 -5.85 17.47
CA CYS A 185 0.47 -6.04 17.66
C CYS A 185 1.02 -5.06 18.71
N ALA A 186 1.41 -5.57 19.88
CA ALA A 186 2.10 -4.82 20.93
C ALA A 186 3.64 -4.90 20.85
N VAL A 187 4.18 -5.76 19.98
CA VAL A 187 5.62 -6.02 19.86
C VAL A 187 6.34 -4.87 19.14
N ALA A 188 7.62 -4.67 19.49
CA ALA A 188 8.52 -3.77 18.76
C ALA A 188 8.50 -4.06 17.24
N PRO A 189 8.57 -3.02 16.40
CA PRO A 189 8.40 -3.17 14.96
C PRO A 189 9.55 -3.97 14.34
N LYS A 190 9.23 -5.12 13.75
CA LYS A 190 10.14 -5.99 13.00
C LYS A 190 9.52 -6.32 11.64
N CYS A 191 10.08 -5.78 10.57
CA CYS A 191 9.60 -5.96 9.21
C CYS A 191 9.83 -7.40 8.74
N PRO A 192 8.78 -8.19 8.43
CA PRO A 192 8.94 -9.59 8.03
C PRO A 192 9.69 -9.74 6.70
N VAL A 193 9.56 -8.77 5.79
CA VAL A 193 10.25 -8.82 4.48
C VAL A 193 11.74 -8.54 4.65
N CYS A 194 12.10 -7.52 5.42
CA CYS A 194 13.51 -7.17 5.62
C CYS A 194 14.23 -8.19 6.50
N ALA A 195 13.55 -8.73 7.52
CA ALA A 195 14.09 -9.80 8.36
C ALA A 195 14.46 -11.03 7.51
N ASP A 196 13.55 -11.52 6.67
CA ASP A 196 13.81 -12.67 5.80
C ASP A 196 14.88 -12.40 4.71
N LEU A 197 15.11 -11.13 4.37
CA LEU A 197 16.13 -10.71 3.40
C LEU A 197 17.48 -10.37 4.05
N GLY A 198 17.63 -10.54 5.37
CA GLY A 198 18.85 -10.22 6.10
C GLY A 198 19.18 -8.72 6.15
N ARG A 199 18.17 -7.85 6.08
CA ARG A 199 18.31 -6.38 6.11
C ARG A 199 17.87 -5.84 7.47
N LEU A 200 18.27 -4.60 7.78
CA LEU A 200 17.78 -3.87 8.96
C LEU A 200 16.25 -3.91 9.00
N ALA A 201 15.69 -4.50 10.05
CA ALA A 201 14.27 -4.83 10.12
C ALA A 201 13.50 -4.03 11.19
N ASP A 202 14.14 -3.08 11.88
CA ASP A 202 13.55 -2.33 13.01
C ASP A 202 12.58 -1.24 12.55
N HIS A 203 11.59 -1.63 11.76
CA HIS A 203 10.59 -0.77 11.18
C HIS A 203 9.32 -1.57 10.82
N ARG A 204 8.19 -0.86 10.70
CA ARG A 204 6.95 -1.46 10.21
C ARG A 204 6.98 -1.56 8.69
N LEU A 205 6.44 -2.66 8.17
CA LEU A 205 6.34 -2.92 6.73
C LEU A 205 5.58 -1.78 6.01
N GLY A 206 6.25 -1.06 5.12
CA GLY A 206 5.66 0.04 4.36
C GLY A 206 5.86 1.45 4.91
N ARG A 207 6.64 1.62 5.98
CA ARG A 207 7.15 2.96 6.31
C ARG A 207 8.15 3.45 5.25
N LYS A 208 8.31 4.77 5.16
CA LYS A 208 9.37 5.43 4.37
C LYS A 208 10.72 4.95 4.93
N GLY A 209 11.36 3.98 4.27
CA GLY A 209 12.58 3.32 4.77
C GLY A 209 12.55 1.79 4.67
N CYS A 210 11.37 1.18 4.50
CA CYS A 210 11.27 -0.23 4.12
C CYS A 210 11.75 -0.38 2.68
N ALA A 211 13.04 -0.72 2.50
CA ALA A 211 13.71 -0.79 1.21
C ALA A 211 12.87 -1.58 0.21
N ALA A 212 12.51 -0.95 -0.92
CA ALA A 212 11.81 -1.63 -1.99
C ALA A 212 12.66 -2.84 -2.45
N PRO A 213 12.04 -3.99 -2.76
CA PRO A 213 12.77 -5.05 -3.43
C PRO A 213 13.32 -4.48 -4.75
N PRO A 214 14.57 -4.78 -5.13
CA PRO A 214 15.13 -4.29 -6.38
C PRO A 214 14.21 -4.74 -7.51
N SER A 215 13.77 -3.78 -8.34
CA SER A 215 13.02 -4.10 -9.56
C SER A 215 13.88 -5.07 -10.37
N ARG A 216 13.41 -6.31 -10.57
CA ARG A 216 14.00 -7.21 -11.57
C ARG A 216 13.70 -6.63 -12.96
N ARG A 217 14.42 -5.57 -13.35
CA ARG A 217 14.66 -5.27 -14.76
C ARG A 217 15.56 -6.40 -15.25
N GLY A 218 15.06 -7.14 -16.24
CA GLY A 218 15.56 -8.46 -16.60
C GLY A 218 17.08 -8.51 -16.82
N ARG A 219 17.74 -9.37 -16.05
CA ARG A 219 19.03 -9.93 -16.46
C ARG A 219 18.73 -10.97 -17.55
N ARG A 220 18.39 -10.48 -18.76
CA ARG A 220 18.54 -11.29 -19.98
C ARG A 220 20.04 -11.40 -20.23
N GLY A 221 20.49 -12.64 -20.43
CA GLY A 221 21.87 -13.05 -20.28
C GLY A 221 22.88 -12.26 -21.10
N ARG A 222 24.05 -12.07 -20.50
CA ARG A 222 25.31 -12.27 -21.21
C ARG A 222 26.06 -13.35 -20.46
N GLY A 223 26.24 -14.49 -21.14
CA GLY A 223 27.19 -15.51 -20.72
C GLY A 223 28.58 -14.90 -20.64
N GLY A 224 29.31 -15.29 -19.62
CA GLY A 224 30.70 -14.92 -19.39
C GLY A 224 31.30 -16.01 -18.51
N ALA A 225 32.09 -16.84 -19.17
CA ALA A 225 32.88 -18.00 -18.76
C ALA A 225 33.09 -18.27 -17.25
N ALA A 226 32.99 -19.56 -16.95
CA ALA A 226 33.53 -20.19 -15.76
C ALA A 226 35.03 -19.90 -15.58
N ALA A 227 35.43 -19.66 -14.35
CA ALA A 227 36.75 -20.03 -13.85
C ALA A 227 36.54 -20.70 -12.49
N ALA A 228 36.97 -21.96 -12.42
CA ALA A 228 36.94 -22.83 -11.25
C ALA A 228 38.04 -22.42 -10.24
N PRO A 229 38.00 -22.95 -9.00
CA PRO A 229 38.71 -22.38 -7.86
C PRO A 229 40.15 -22.89 -7.77
N VAL A 230 41.01 -22.10 -7.12
CA VAL A 230 42.31 -22.57 -6.63
C VAL A 230 42.34 -22.40 -5.11
N ALA A 231 42.34 -23.52 -4.40
CA ALA A 231 42.88 -23.67 -3.05
C ALA A 231 44.42 -23.54 -3.14
N SER A 232 45.25 -23.23 -2.15
CA SER A 232 45.23 -23.18 -0.68
C SER A 232 46.47 -22.38 -0.28
N ALA A 233 46.54 -21.87 0.96
CA ALA A 233 47.64 -22.16 1.90
C ALA A 233 47.67 -21.17 3.07
N ALA A 234 47.73 -21.74 4.26
CA ALA A 234 48.01 -21.09 5.53
C ALA A 234 49.46 -20.63 5.62
N THR A 235 49.74 -19.50 6.27
CA THR A 235 50.89 -19.35 7.19
C THR A 235 50.74 -18.11 8.10
N ALA A 236 50.80 -18.33 9.41
CA ALA A 236 51.37 -17.43 10.41
C ALA A 236 52.57 -18.20 11.04
N PRO A 237 53.48 -17.62 11.86
CA PRO A 237 53.57 -16.28 12.44
C PRO A 237 55.00 -15.65 12.31
N THR A 238 55.28 -14.49 12.91
CA THR A 238 56.53 -14.20 13.67
C THR A 238 56.44 -12.83 14.40
N GLN A 239 57.02 -12.80 15.59
CA GLN A 239 56.92 -11.80 16.67
C GLN A 239 58.05 -10.75 16.65
N ARG A 240 57.81 -9.62 17.33
CA ARG A 240 58.75 -8.78 18.16
C ARG A 240 58.00 -7.47 18.48
N GLY A 241 57.87 -6.92 19.68
CA GLY A 241 58.34 -7.22 21.04
C GLY A 241 58.45 -5.90 21.83
N VAL A 242 57.88 -5.87 23.05
CA VAL A 242 58.26 -5.04 24.24
C VAL A 242 57.84 -3.53 24.15
N SER A 243 57.19 -2.87 25.12
CA SER A 243 57.27 -2.90 26.60
C SER A 243 55.98 -2.40 27.29
N GLN A 244 55.70 -2.91 28.50
CA GLN A 244 54.84 -2.30 29.54
C GLN A 244 55.64 -1.30 30.42
N PRO A 245 54.99 -0.51 31.31
CA PRO A 245 54.87 -0.91 32.73
C PRO A 245 53.43 -0.75 33.31
N THR A 246 52.91 -1.76 34.04
CA THR A 246 52.63 -1.84 35.50
C THR A 246 51.87 -0.64 36.11
N SER A 247 50.77 -0.79 36.86
CA SER A 247 50.63 -1.61 38.09
C SER A 247 49.16 -1.78 38.56
N SER A 248 48.84 -2.99 39.06
CA SER A 248 47.99 -3.43 40.21
C SER A 248 46.96 -2.46 40.84
N ALA A 249 45.79 -2.85 41.37
CA ALA A 249 45.30 -4.08 42.04
C ALA A 249 43.75 -4.09 41.87
N GLY A 250 42.99 -5.18 41.88
CA GLY A 250 42.92 -6.31 42.82
C GLY A 250 41.49 -6.37 43.41
N ASP A 251 40.74 -7.41 43.01
CA ASP A 251 39.35 -7.86 43.37
C ASP A 251 39.03 -7.93 44.89
N PRO A 252 37.81 -8.29 45.42
CA PRO A 252 36.67 -9.04 44.81
C PRO A 252 35.24 -8.58 45.23
N PRO A 253 34.17 -9.27 44.76
CA PRO A 253 32.77 -8.97 45.11
C PRO A 253 32.27 -9.75 46.33
N PRO A 254 31.11 -9.38 46.90
CA PRO A 254 30.28 -10.36 47.61
C PRO A 254 28.88 -10.56 47.01
N THR A 255 28.47 -11.83 47.11
CA THR A 255 27.25 -12.55 46.71
C THR A 255 25.98 -12.15 47.51
N PRO A 256 24.78 -12.63 47.09
CA PRO A 256 23.47 -12.19 47.57
C PRO A 256 22.91 -13.02 48.75
N LEU A 257 21.92 -12.48 49.46
CA LEU A 257 20.90 -13.09 50.37
C LEU A 257 20.03 -11.90 50.86
N ALA A 258 18.71 -11.92 51.11
CA ALA A 258 17.72 -12.96 51.34
C ALA A 258 16.29 -12.39 51.15
N SER A 259 15.32 -13.28 50.93
CA SER A 259 13.89 -13.06 51.19
C SER A 259 13.62 -12.85 52.68
N VAL A 260 12.70 -11.94 53.03
CA VAL A 260 11.77 -12.08 54.18
C VAL A 260 10.48 -11.30 53.87
N ALA A 261 9.35 -12.01 54.05
CA ALA A 261 7.95 -11.62 54.31
C ALA A 261 7.28 -10.50 53.49
#